data_AF-A0A958XRC2-F1
#
_entry.id   AF-A0A958XRC2-F1
#
_cell.length_a   1.000
_cell.length_b   1.000
_cell.length_c   1.000
_cell.angle_alpha   90.00
_cell.angle_beta   90.00
_cell.angle_gamma   90.00
#
_symmetry.space_group_name_H-M   'P 1'
#
loop_
_entity.id
_entity.type
_entity.pdbx_description
1 polymer ?
#
loop_
_entity_poly.entity_id
_entity_poly.type
_entity_poly.pdbx_seq_one_letter_code
_entity_poly.pdbx_strand_id
1 'polypeptide(L)'
;MMNKRENISLAFTAVRSNLLRAILTLMIIAFGIMALVGILTAIDSAIFALSDNFSKLGANSFSISPKNENVRGNRHGRQAKESEPITFDEALEFSERYEYQGKVSVSMRCTGSAEVTHKDEKTNPNVMVEAVDE
;
A
#
# COMPACT_ATOMS: atom_id res chain seq x y z
N MET A 1 20.17 6.21 -57.43
CA MET A 1 19.21 5.93 -56.33
C MET A 1 19.93 6.28 -55.03
N MET A 2 19.52 7.33 -54.32
CA MET A 2 20.21 7.76 -53.10
C MET A 2 20.10 6.67 -52.04
N ASN A 3 21.25 6.24 -51.51
CA ASN A 3 21.31 5.11 -50.60
C ASN A 3 20.89 5.58 -49.19
N LYS A 4 20.02 4.83 -48.48
CA LYS A 4 19.51 5.26 -47.16
C LYS A 4 20.64 5.55 -46.15
N ARG A 5 21.76 4.83 -46.26
CA ARG A 5 22.98 5.06 -45.47
C ARG A 5 23.60 6.43 -45.71
N GLU A 6 23.60 6.88 -46.95
CA GLU A 6 24.13 8.17 -47.36
C GLU A 6 23.24 9.32 -46.84
N ASN A 7 21.92 9.14 -46.91
CA ASN A 7 20.95 10.10 -46.36
C ASN A 7 21.09 10.28 -44.83
N ILE A 8 21.27 9.18 -44.10
CA ILE A 8 21.52 9.22 -42.65
C ILE A 8 22.85 9.90 -42.34
N SER A 9 23.91 9.57 -43.10
CA SER A 9 25.22 10.22 -42.96
C SER A 9 25.14 11.72 -43.21
N LEU A 10 24.39 12.15 -44.22
CA LEU A 10 24.20 13.56 -44.54
C LEU A 10 23.46 14.29 -43.42
N ALA A 11 22.44 13.66 -42.84
CA ALA A 11 21.69 14.21 -41.71
C ALA A 11 22.56 14.40 -40.45
N PHE A 12 23.41 13.42 -40.10
CA PHE A 12 24.35 13.57 -38.98
C PHE A 12 25.38 14.68 -39.20
N THR A 13 25.89 14.81 -40.42
CA THR A 13 26.80 15.90 -40.80
C THR A 13 26.11 17.26 -40.68
N ALA A 14 24.85 17.37 -41.10
CA ALA A 14 24.05 18.59 -40.97
C ALA A 14 23.79 18.97 -39.49
N VAL A 15 23.48 17.99 -38.63
CA VAL A 15 23.32 18.18 -37.19
C VAL A 15 24.64 18.64 -36.55
N ARG A 16 25.78 18.03 -36.91
CA ARG A 16 27.10 18.46 -36.42
C ARG A 16 27.47 19.87 -36.87
N SER A 17 27.10 20.27 -38.08
CA SER A 17 27.35 21.62 -38.59
C SER A 17 26.54 22.70 -37.85
N ASN A 18 25.42 22.34 -37.21
CA ASN A 18 24.57 23.26 -36.44
C ASN A 18 24.24 22.70 -35.04
N LEU A 19 25.28 22.29 -34.33
CA LEU A 19 25.17 21.57 -33.05
C LEU A 19 24.35 22.33 -32.00
N LEU A 20 24.59 23.63 -31.87
CA LEU A 20 23.97 24.48 -30.84
C LEU A 20 22.45 24.55 -31.01
N ARG A 21 21.99 24.76 -32.24
CA ARG A 21 20.56 24.79 -32.57
C ARG A 21 19.90 23.43 -32.39
N ALA A 22 20.55 22.37 -32.87
CA ALA A 22 20.02 21.01 -32.79
C ALA A 22 19.84 20.56 -31.32
N ILE A 23 20.84 20.79 -30.47
CA ILE A 23 20.78 20.44 -29.04
C ILE A 23 19.69 21.23 -28.33
N LEU A 24 19.60 22.55 -28.55
CA LEU A 24 18.59 23.37 -27.90
C LEU A 24 17.18 22.89 -28.26
N THR A 25 16.91 22.58 -29.53
CA THR A 25 15.60 22.07 -29.95
C THR A 25 15.29 20.70 -29.35
N LEU A 26 16.30 19.82 -29.25
CA LEU A 26 16.12 18.49 -28.68
C LEU A 26 15.86 18.56 -27.17
N MET A 27 16.55 19.46 -26.46
CA MET A 27 16.30 19.71 -25.04
C MET A 27 14.89 20.23 -24.78
N ILE A 28 14.38 21.17 -25.60
CA ILE A 28 13.02 21.71 -25.44
C ILE A 28 11.98 20.58 -25.59
N ILE A 29 12.12 19.73 -26.60
CA ILE A 29 11.21 18.60 -26.82
C ILE A 29 11.31 17.58 -25.68
N ALA A 30 12.54 17.20 -25.29
CA ALA A 30 12.77 16.27 -24.20
C ALA A 30 12.19 16.78 -22.87
N PHE A 31 12.42 18.06 -22.55
CA PHE A 31 11.90 18.69 -21.35
C PHE A 31 10.36 18.77 -21.38
N GLY A 32 9.77 19.10 -22.53
CA GLY A 32 8.32 19.14 -22.68
C GLY A 32 7.64 17.80 -22.43
N ILE A 33 8.17 16.72 -23.02
CA ILE A 33 7.63 15.36 -22.81
C ILE A 33 7.87 14.90 -21.37
N MET A 34 9.07 15.13 -20.83
CA MET A 34 9.41 14.78 -19.44
C MET A 34 8.50 15.49 -18.44
N ALA A 35 8.23 16.78 -18.63
CA ALA A 35 7.36 17.55 -17.74
C ALA A 35 5.92 17.03 -17.76
N LEU A 36 5.39 16.70 -18.95
CA LEU A 36 4.05 16.13 -19.10
C LEU A 36 3.91 14.76 -18.41
N VAL A 37 4.87 13.85 -18.63
CA VAL A 37 4.85 12.53 -17.98
C VAL A 37 5.08 12.68 -16.47
N GLY A 38 5.95 13.61 -16.06
CA GLY A 38 6.26 13.88 -14.66
C GLY A 38 5.05 14.37 -13.87
N ILE A 39 4.26 15.31 -14.40
CA ILE A 39 3.08 15.81 -13.69
C ILE A 39 1.99 14.74 -13.56
N LEU A 40 1.75 13.94 -14.61
CA LEU A 40 0.77 12.84 -14.55
C LEU A 40 1.18 11.81 -13.48
N THR A 41 2.44 11.39 -13.49
CA THR A 41 2.96 10.43 -12.50
C THR A 41 2.89 10.97 -11.07
N ALA A 42 3.19 12.26 -10.88
CA ALA A 42 3.11 12.91 -9.57
C ALA A 42 1.67 12.99 -9.05
N ILE A 43 0.71 13.30 -9.92
CA ILE A 43 -0.72 13.31 -9.58
C ILE A 43 -1.18 11.90 -9.19
N ASP A 44 -0.86 10.89 -9.99
CA ASP A 44 -1.25 9.51 -9.70
C ASP A 44 -0.68 9.03 -8.36
N SER A 45 0.58 9.36 -8.07
CA SER A 45 1.22 9.05 -6.79
C SER A 45 0.55 9.78 -5.62
N ALA A 46 0.15 11.03 -5.81
CA ALA A 46 -0.57 11.80 -4.80
C ALA A 46 -1.97 11.22 -4.53
N ILE A 47 -2.71 10.83 -5.58
CA ILE A 47 -4.01 10.17 -5.46
C ILE A 47 -3.86 8.85 -4.72
N PHE A 48 -2.89 8.02 -5.11
CA PHE A 48 -2.62 6.74 -4.45
C PHE A 48 -2.30 6.93 -2.96
N ALA A 49 -1.43 7.87 -2.62
CA ALA A 49 -1.08 8.17 -1.23
C ALA A 49 -2.30 8.68 -0.43
N LEU A 50 -3.14 9.53 -1.04
CA LEU A 50 -4.37 9.99 -0.40
C LEU A 50 -5.33 8.83 -0.18
N SER A 51 -5.57 7.98 -1.18
CA SER A 51 -6.43 6.80 -1.06
C SER A 51 -5.93 5.84 0.02
N ASP A 52 -4.63 5.53 0.05
CA ASP A 52 -4.03 4.68 1.08
C ASP A 52 -4.20 5.29 2.48
N ASN A 53 -3.98 6.59 2.63
CA ASN A 53 -4.22 7.29 3.89
C ASN A 53 -5.71 7.27 4.28
N PHE A 54 -6.64 7.48 3.36
CA PHE A 54 -8.08 7.41 3.65
C PHE A 54 -8.55 6.00 3.99
N SER A 55 -7.98 4.97 3.35
CA SER A 55 -8.20 3.57 3.72
C SER A 55 -7.69 3.27 5.13
N LYS A 56 -6.52 3.82 5.51
CA LYS A 56 -5.97 3.72 6.88
C LYS A 56 -6.78 4.51 7.91
N LEU A 57 -7.41 5.61 7.51
CA LEU A 57 -8.33 6.38 8.35
C LEU A 57 -9.68 5.66 8.56
N GLY A 58 -9.87 4.48 7.97
CA GLY A 58 -11.04 3.63 8.21
C GLY A 58 -12.33 4.13 7.55
N ALA A 59 -12.24 5.04 6.58
CA ALA A 59 -13.42 5.58 5.89
C ALA A 59 -14.26 4.50 5.17
N ASN A 60 -13.66 3.33 4.88
CA ASN A 60 -14.33 2.15 4.33
C ASN A 60 -13.99 0.85 5.09
N SER A 61 -13.46 0.94 6.32
CA SER A 61 -13.02 -0.23 7.08
C SER A 61 -13.94 -0.48 8.27
N PHE A 62 -14.73 -1.55 8.19
CA PHE A 62 -15.55 -2.00 9.32
C PHE A 62 -14.74 -3.02 10.13
N SER A 63 -14.52 -2.73 11.41
CA SER A 63 -13.91 -3.70 12.34
C SER A 63 -15.01 -4.30 13.21
N ILE A 64 -15.15 -5.62 13.15
CA ILE A 64 -15.98 -6.39 14.06
C ILE A 64 -15.04 -6.95 15.12
N SER A 65 -15.19 -6.48 16.35
CA SER A 65 -14.48 -7.01 17.50
C SER A 65 -15.49 -7.38 18.57
N PRO A 66 -15.26 -8.46 19.34
CA PRO A 66 -16.06 -8.71 20.52
C PRO A 66 -16.00 -7.46 21.40
N LYS A 67 -17.15 -7.03 21.93
CA LYS A 67 -17.22 -5.85 22.78
C LYS A 67 -16.40 -6.12 24.04
N ASN A 68 -15.14 -5.73 24.01
CA ASN A 68 -14.26 -5.78 25.18
C ASN A 68 -14.69 -4.66 26.11
N GLU A 69 -15.63 -4.99 26.98
CA GLU A 69 -16.06 -4.15 28.07
C GLU A 69 -14.97 -4.18 29.16
N ASN A 70 -13.83 -3.54 28.88
CA ASN A 70 -12.90 -3.09 29.93
C ASN A 70 -13.55 -2.04 30.86
N VAL A 71 -14.86 -1.85 30.78
CA VAL A 71 -15.67 -1.16 31.77
C VAL A 71 -15.85 -2.12 32.96
N ARG A 72 -14.81 -2.23 33.78
CA ARG A 72 -14.95 -2.52 35.22
C ARG A 72 -15.65 -1.35 35.95
N GLY A 73 -16.68 -0.78 35.32
CA GLY A 73 -17.48 0.30 35.85
C GLY A 73 -18.65 -0.30 36.58
N ASN A 74 -18.58 -0.33 37.91
CA ASN A 74 -19.69 -0.72 38.76
C ASN A 74 -20.80 0.33 38.66
N ARG A 75 -21.68 0.22 37.65
CA ARG A 75 -22.86 1.07 37.53
C ARG A 75 -24.00 0.41 38.29
N HIS A 76 -24.17 0.79 39.57
CA HIS A 76 -25.31 0.40 40.40
C HIS A 76 -25.53 -1.13 40.54
N GLY A 77 -24.46 -1.90 40.77
CA GLY A 77 -24.58 -3.33 41.10
C GLY A 77 -25.05 -4.24 39.96
N ARG A 78 -25.08 -3.74 38.72
CA ARG A 78 -25.29 -4.57 37.53
C ARG A 78 -23.94 -4.83 36.86
N GLN A 79 -23.50 -6.08 36.91
CA GLN A 79 -22.33 -6.54 36.16
C GLN A 79 -22.62 -6.37 34.67
N ALA A 80 -21.72 -5.70 33.96
CA ALA A 80 -21.83 -5.57 32.51
C ALA A 80 -21.79 -6.97 31.90
N LYS A 81 -22.72 -7.28 30.98
CA LYS A 81 -22.80 -8.59 30.34
C LYS A 81 -21.61 -8.73 29.40
N GLU A 82 -20.72 -9.66 29.71
CA GLU A 82 -19.61 -10.04 28.84
C GLU A 82 -20.19 -10.57 27.52
N SER A 83 -19.69 -10.03 26.40
CA SER A 83 -20.06 -10.53 25.08
C SER A 83 -19.42 -11.90 24.84
N GLU A 84 -20.12 -12.77 24.13
CA GLU A 84 -19.58 -14.06 23.73
C GLU A 84 -18.32 -13.85 22.87
N PRO A 85 -17.25 -14.62 23.10
CA PRO A 85 -16.03 -14.52 22.32
C PRO A 85 -16.31 -15.00 20.89
N ILE A 86 -15.76 -14.28 19.90
CA ILE A 86 -15.80 -14.73 18.50
C ILE A 86 -14.82 -15.89 18.36
N THR A 87 -15.29 -17.06 17.96
CA THR A 87 -14.45 -18.24 17.71
C THR A 87 -13.76 -18.14 16.35
N PHE A 88 -12.64 -18.86 16.19
CA PHE A 88 -11.89 -18.88 14.93
C PHE A 88 -12.75 -19.41 13.77
N ASP A 89 -13.57 -20.44 14.03
CA ASP A 89 -14.46 -21.03 13.03
C ASP A 89 -15.52 -20.02 12.55
N GLU A 90 -16.09 -19.21 13.46
CA GLU A 90 -17.05 -18.15 13.10
C GLU A 90 -16.39 -17.03 12.29
N ALA A 91 -15.14 -16.68 12.61
CA ALA A 91 -14.39 -15.67 11.86
C ALA A 91 -14.03 -16.15 10.45
N LEU A 92 -13.67 -17.43 10.30
CA LEU A 92 -13.41 -18.07 9.02
C LEU A 92 -14.69 -18.20 8.19
N GLU A 93 -15.80 -18.65 8.79
CA GLU A 93 -17.11 -18.73 8.14
C GLU A 93 -17.57 -17.35 7.64
N PHE A 94 -17.32 -16.29 8.42
CA PHE A 94 -17.58 -14.92 7.99
C PHE A 94 -16.72 -14.54 6.78
N SER A 95 -15.42 -14.84 6.78
CA SER A 95 -14.52 -14.57 5.65
C SER A 95 -14.95 -15.30 4.38
N GLU A 96 -15.30 -16.59 4.49
CA GLU A 96 -15.73 -17.42 3.36
C GLU A 96 -17.10 -17.01 2.78
N ARG A 97 -18.01 -16.53 3.63
CA ARG A 97 -19.37 -16.12 3.22
C ARG A 97 -19.44 -14.67 2.73
N TYR A 98 -18.43 -13.86 2.99
CA TYR A 98 -18.43 -12.45 2.62
C TYR A 98 -18.12 -12.27 1.12
N GLU A 99 -19.17 -12.27 0.29
CA GLU A 99 -19.06 -12.11 -1.17
C GLU A 99 -19.04 -10.64 -1.66
N TYR A 100 -19.02 -9.65 -0.76
CA TYR A 100 -19.06 -8.24 -1.14
C TYR A 100 -17.67 -7.69 -1.48
N GLN A 101 -17.59 -6.65 -2.32
CA GLN A 101 -16.32 -6.01 -2.70
C GLN A 101 -15.64 -5.36 -1.49
N GLY A 102 -14.75 -6.12 -0.85
CA GLY A 102 -13.91 -5.69 0.26
C GLY A 102 -12.86 -6.74 0.55
N LYS A 103 -11.68 -6.32 1.03
CA LYS A 103 -10.69 -7.26 1.58
C LYS A 103 -11.12 -7.61 3.00
N VAL A 104 -11.36 -8.89 3.26
CA VAL A 104 -11.64 -9.40 4.61
C VAL A 104 -10.33 -9.91 5.16
N SER A 105 -9.93 -9.40 6.32
CA SER A 105 -8.76 -9.88 7.04
C SER A 105 -9.21 -10.32 8.42
N VAL A 106 -8.79 -11.52 8.81
CA VAL A 106 -9.02 -12.06 10.15
C VAL A 106 -7.74 -11.88 10.95
N SER A 107 -7.79 -11.13 12.05
CA SER A 107 -6.65 -11.00 12.96
C SER A 107 -6.93 -11.57 14.34
N MET A 108 -5.93 -12.22 14.92
CA MET A 108 -5.96 -12.75 16.27
C MET A 108 -4.69 -12.37 17.01
N ARG A 109 -4.85 -11.78 18.19
CA ARG A 109 -3.74 -11.52 19.11
C ARG A 109 -3.33 -12.84 19.78
N CYS A 110 -2.13 -13.33 19.47
CA CYS A 110 -1.65 -14.63 19.96
C CYS A 110 -1.06 -14.53 21.36
N THR A 111 0.00 -13.76 21.56
CA THR A 111 0.69 -13.65 22.85
C THR A 111 1.48 -12.34 22.92
N GLY A 112 1.44 -11.66 24.09
CA GLY A 112 2.15 -10.40 24.32
C GLY A 112 3.61 -10.55 24.80
N SER A 113 4.00 -11.76 25.16
CA SER A 113 5.31 -12.12 25.70
C SER A 113 5.81 -13.40 25.05
N ALA A 114 6.19 -13.32 23.77
CA ALA A 114 6.77 -14.43 23.04
C ALA A 114 8.22 -14.11 22.67
N GLU A 115 9.08 -15.13 22.74
CA GLU A 115 10.43 -15.11 22.19
C GLU A 115 10.38 -15.76 20.80
N VAL A 116 10.49 -14.97 19.73
CA VAL A 116 10.52 -15.51 18.37
C VAL A 116 11.95 -15.87 18.05
N THR A 117 12.17 -17.15 17.74
CA THR A 117 13.47 -17.67 17.35
C THR A 117 13.44 -18.05 15.88
N HIS A 118 14.39 -17.52 15.11
CA HIS A 118 14.56 -17.89 13.71
C HIS A 118 16.04 -18.21 13.47
N LYS A 119 16.31 -19.50 13.27
CA LYS A 119 17.68 -20.05 13.18
C LYS A 119 18.48 -19.69 14.44
N ASP A 120 19.53 -18.88 14.30
CA ASP A 120 20.44 -18.51 15.40
C ASP A 120 20.09 -17.17 16.05
N GLU A 121 19.06 -16.46 15.57
CA GLU A 121 18.65 -15.16 16.10
C GLU A 121 17.38 -15.29 16.95
N LYS A 122 17.43 -14.67 18.13
CA LYS A 122 16.32 -14.65 19.09
C LYS A 122 15.92 -13.21 19.39
N THR A 123 14.62 -12.94 19.41
CA THR A 123 14.09 -11.64 19.81
C THR A 123 13.95 -11.52 21.32
N ASN A 124 13.74 -10.30 21.81
CA ASN A 124 13.42 -10.10 23.22
C ASN A 124 12.14 -10.89 23.59
N PRO A 125 12.08 -11.53 24.78
CA PRO A 125 10.94 -12.37 25.20
C PRO A 125 9.66 -11.60 25.51
N ASN A 126 9.59 -10.32 25.13
CA ASN A 126 8.45 -9.44 25.32
C ASN A 126 8.00 -8.83 23.99
N VAL A 127 8.01 -9.63 22.93
CA VAL A 127 7.47 -9.25 21.63
C VAL A 127 6.01 -9.66 21.55
N MET A 128 5.17 -8.74 21.06
CA MET A 128 3.77 -8.99 20.78
C MET A 128 3.65 -9.71 19.44
N VAL A 129 3.02 -10.89 19.46
CA VAL A 129 2.74 -11.68 18.27
C VAL A 129 1.25 -11.56 17.94
N GLU A 130 0.99 -11.13 16.71
CA GLU A 130 -0.33 -11.02 16.12
C GLU A 130 -0.36 -11.90 14.87
N ALA A 131 -1.36 -12.78 14.77
CA ALA A 131 -1.64 -13.54 13.56
C ALA A 131 -2.63 -12.72 12.73
N VAL A 132 -2.33 -12.53 11.45
CA VAL A 132 -3.16 -11.81 10.50
C VAL A 132 -3.29 -12.68 9.26
N ASP A 133 -4.53 -12.88 8.80
CA ASP A 133 -4.85 -13.50 7.52
C ASP A 133 -5.14 -12.38 6.50
N GLU A 134 -4.59 -12.48 5.29
CA GLU A 134 -4.55 -11.39 4.28
C GLU A 134 -5.84 -11.26 3.45
#